data_AF-A0A2E2TRA3-F1
#
_entry.id   AF-A0A2E2TRA3-F1
#
_cell.length_a   1.000
_cell.length_b   1.000
_cell.length_c   1.000
_cell.angle_alpha   90.00
_cell.angle_beta   90.00
_cell.angle_gamma   90.00
#
_symmetry.space_group_name_H-M   'P 1'
#
loop_
_entity.id
_entity.type
_entity.pdbx_description
1 polymer ?
#
loop_
_entity_poly.entity_id
_entity_poly.type
_entity_poly.pdbx_seq_one_letter_code
_entity_poly.pdbx_strand_id
1 'polypeptide(L)' 'MGTSLPSFEDSKKEFKLLVIVLTDEALTTEEWDTIDASAEWFSYLGADDYSSYNFWEAINGIGSIVIGE' A
#
# COMPACT_ATOMS: atom_id res chain seq x y z
N MET A 1 16.27 -2.00 27.82
CA MET A 1 15.43 -1.82 26.61
C MET A 1 16.31 -1.21 25.55
N GLY A 2 16.42 -1.85 24.38
CA GLY A 2 17.31 -1.41 23.31
C GLY A 2 16.70 -0.23 22.56
N THR A 3 17.51 0.77 22.27
CA THR A 3 17.14 1.86 21.36
C THR A 3 17.13 1.32 19.93
N SER A 4 15.97 1.31 19.28
CA SER A 4 15.93 1.10 17.83
C SER A 4 16.58 2.32 17.16
N LEU A 5 17.50 2.07 16.25
CA LEU A 5 18.08 3.09 15.38
C LEU A 5 17.65 2.75 13.94
N PRO A 6 16.93 3.64 13.23
CA PRO A 6 16.46 4.96 13.67
C PRO A 6 15.38 4.91 14.77
N SER A 7 15.20 6.04 15.45
CA SER A 7 14.08 6.24 16.37
C SER A 7 12.74 6.19 15.61
N PHE A 8 11.62 6.04 16.31
CA PHE A 8 10.30 6.10 15.65
C PHE A 8 10.03 7.49 15.02
N GLU A 9 10.66 8.55 15.54
CA GLU A 9 10.55 9.90 15.01
C GLU A 9 11.30 10.02 13.67
N ASP A 10 12.46 9.37 13.57
CA ASP A 10 13.34 9.38 12.39
C ASP A 10 13.05 8.23 11.39
N SER A 11 12.05 7.40 11.66
CA SER A 11 11.71 6.28 10.80
C SER A 11 11.07 6.77 9.50
N LYS A 12 11.39 6.12 8.38
CA LYS A 12 10.72 6.37 7.10
C LYS A 12 9.24 6.04 7.22
N LYS A 13 8.40 6.99 6.84
CA LYS A 13 6.94 6.88 6.86
C LYS A 13 6.34 6.74 5.46
N GLU A 14 7.18 6.82 4.44
CA GLU A 14 6.79 6.65 3.03
C GLU A 14 7.36 5.31 2.52
N PHE A 15 6.48 4.48 1.99
CA PHE A 15 6.78 3.15 1.48
C PHE A 15 6.50 3.06 -0.02
N LYS A 16 7.20 2.17 -0.72
CA LYS A 16 6.92 1.85 -2.14
C LYS A 16 6.23 0.50 -2.23
N LEU A 17 5.26 0.36 -3.13
CA LEU A 17 4.55 -0.88 -3.37
C LEU A 17 5.11 -1.63 -4.59
N LEU A 18 5.30 -2.94 -4.45
CA LEU A 18 5.58 -3.85 -5.56
C LEU A 18 4.45 -4.88 -5.64
N VAL A 19 3.75 -4.92 -6.77
CA VAL A 19 2.69 -5.89 -7.04
C VAL A 19 3.23 -6.94 -8.01
N ILE A 20 3.11 -8.22 -7.63
CA ILE A 20 3.50 -9.35 -8.47
C ILE A 20 2.26 -10.20 -8.69
N VAL A 21 1.96 -10.47 -9.96
CA VAL A 21 0.80 -11.27 -10.34
C VAL A 21 1.28 -12.57 -10.95
N LEU A 22 0.83 -13.69 -10.38
CA LEU A 22 1.13 -15.03 -10.86
C LEU A 22 -0.15 -15.59 -11.49
N THR A 23 -0.07 -15.92 -12.78
CA THR A 23 -1.20 -16.42 -13.56
C THR A 23 -0.69 -17.44 -14.58
N ASP A 24 -1.51 -18.45 -14.88
CA ASP A 24 -1.21 -19.46 -15.89
C ASP A 24 -1.46 -18.93 -17.33
N GLU A 25 -2.29 -17.89 -17.47
CA GLU A 25 -2.63 -17.26 -18.75
C GLU A 25 -2.34 -15.75 -18.70
N ALA A 26 -2.10 -15.14 -19.87
CA ALA A 26 -1.88 -13.70 -19.96
C ALA A 26 -3.16 -12.94 -19.60
N LEU A 27 -3.06 -12.00 -18.67
CA LEU A 27 -4.19 -11.17 -18.27
C LEU A 27 -4.65 -10.24 -19.40
N THR A 28 -5.96 -10.04 -19.43
CA THR A 28 -6.62 -9.02 -20.24
C THR A 28 -6.38 -7.62 -19.68
N THR A 29 -6.67 -6.60 -20.47
CA THR A 29 -6.60 -5.20 -20.03
C THR A 29 -7.51 -4.93 -18.85
N GLU A 30 -8.74 -5.46 -18.85
CA GLU A 30 -9.71 -5.25 -17.76
C GLU A 30 -9.24 -5.87 -16.42
N GLU A 31 -8.55 -7.00 -16.49
CA GLU A 31 -7.96 -7.63 -15.31
C GLU A 31 -6.77 -6.82 -14.77
N TRP A 32 -5.92 -6.29 -15.65
CA TRP A 32 -4.86 -5.36 -15.25
C TRP A 32 -5.42 -4.08 -14.62
N ASP A 33 -6.45 -3.49 -15.21
CA ASP A 33 -7.12 -2.30 -14.66
C ASP A 33 -7.68 -2.57 -13.25
N THR A 34 -8.18 -3.78 -13.00
CA THR A 34 -8.66 -4.21 -11.67
C THR A 34 -7.53 -4.31 -10.66
N ILE A 35 -6.36 -4.83 -11.07
CA ILE A 35 -5.17 -4.93 -10.24
C ILE A 35 -4.64 -3.54 -9.89
N ASP A 36 -4.57 -2.65 -10.89
CA ASP A 36 -4.14 -1.27 -10.70
C ASP A 36 -5.09 -0.52 -9.74
N ALA A 37 -6.41 -0.62 -9.95
CA ALA A 37 -7.40 -0.03 -9.04
C ALA A 37 -7.28 -0.57 -7.61
N SER A 38 -6.95 -1.86 -7.44
CA SER A 38 -6.73 -2.46 -6.13
C SER A 38 -5.47 -1.92 -5.45
N ALA A 39 -4.39 -1.73 -6.22
CA ALA A 39 -3.15 -1.14 -5.72
C ALA A 39 -3.36 0.33 -5.33
N GLU A 40 -4.04 1.11 -6.18
CA GLU A 40 -4.42 2.49 -5.91
C GLU A 40 -5.25 2.61 -4.62
N TRP A 41 -6.31 1.81 -4.49
CA TRP A 41 -7.14 1.77 -3.29
C TRP A 41 -6.31 1.43 -2.06
N PHE A 42 -5.42 0.43 -2.14
CA PHE A 42 -4.57 0.07 -1.01
C PHE A 42 -3.62 1.20 -0.57
N SER A 43 -3.21 2.06 -1.51
CA SER A 43 -2.37 3.23 -1.25
C SER A 43 -3.13 4.49 -0.82
N TYR A 44 -4.47 4.44 -0.77
CA TYR A 44 -5.31 5.59 -0.45
C TYR A 44 -4.97 6.19 0.93
N LEU A 45 -4.92 7.53 0.98
CA LEU A 45 -4.53 8.32 2.16
C LEU A 45 -5.75 8.77 2.97
N GLY A 46 -6.55 7.83 3.45
CA GLY A 46 -7.69 8.16 4.27
C GLY A 46 -8.49 6.95 4.69
N ALA A 47 -9.46 7.18 5.57
CA ALA A 47 -10.45 6.17 5.87
C ALA A 47 -11.45 6.05 4.72
N ASP A 48 -11.96 4.85 4.52
CA ASP A 48 -13.06 4.59 3.60
C ASP A 48 -14.17 3.78 4.30
N ASP A 49 -15.33 3.64 3.63
CA ASP A 49 -16.48 2.94 4.18
C ASP A 49 -16.44 1.42 3.91
N TYR A 50 -15.30 0.86 3.49
CA TYR A 50 -15.18 -0.58 3.26
C TYR A 50 -14.99 -1.35 4.57
N SER A 51 -15.32 -2.64 4.51
CA SER A 51 -15.09 -3.56 5.63
C SER A 51 -13.62 -3.95 5.81
N SER A 52 -12.76 -3.62 4.85
CA SER A 52 -11.33 -3.94 4.83
C SER A 52 -10.53 -2.65 4.93
N TYR A 53 -9.35 -2.72 5.57
CA TYR A 53 -8.48 -1.56 5.74
C TYR A 53 -7.52 -1.39 4.57
N ASN A 54 -7.37 -0.16 4.08
CA ASN A 54 -6.23 0.22 3.26
C ASN A 54 -4.96 0.41 4.14
N PHE A 55 -3.80 0.66 3.51
CA PHE A 55 -2.54 0.76 4.25
C PHE A 55 -2.55 1.87 5.31
N TRP A 56 -3.08 3.05 4.97
CA TRP A 56 -3.11 4.20 5.85
C TRP A 56 -3.93 3.91 7.12
N GLU A 57 -5.10 3.30 6.96
CA GLU A 57 -5.96 2.91 8.09
C GLU A 57 -5.29 1.84 8.96
N ALA A 58 -4.70 0.82 8.34
CA ALA A 58 -4.08 -0.31 9.05
C ALA A 58 -2.94 0.13 9.98
N ILE A 59 -2.29 1.26 9.70
CA ILE A 59 -1.21 1.83 10.52
C ILE A 59 -1.63 3.09 11.29
N ASN A 60 -2.92 3.37 11.42
CA ASN A 60 -3.46 4.56 12.09
C ASN A 60 -2.91 5.89 11.54
N GLY A 61 -2.71 5.96 10.22
CA GLY A 61 -2.26 7.16 9.52
C GLY A 61 -0.81 7.57 9.80
N ILE A 62 0.01 6.67 10.34
CA ILE A 62 1.42 6.94 10.67
C ILE A 62 2.31 7.03 9.42
N GLY A 63 1.86 6.50 8.28
CA GLY A 63 2.62 6.45 7.04
C GLY A 63 1.75 6.30 5.80
N SER A 64 2.42 6.20 4.65
CA SER A 64 1.83 6.23 3.32
C SER A 64 2.51 5.25 2.37
N ILE A 65 1.78 4.81 1.36
CA ILE A 65 2.35 4.14 0.19
C ILE A 65 2.37 5.15 -0.96
N VAL A 66 3.48 5.18 -1.69
CA VAL A 66 3.62 5.89 -2.96
C VAL A 66 3.76 4.85 -4.06
N ILE A 67 2.87 4.94 -5.06
CA ILE A 67 2.88 4.11 -6.26
C ILE A 67 3.37 4.99 -7.43
N GLY A 68 4.43 4.56 -8.11
CA GLY A 68 5.11 5.39 -9.11
C GLY A 68 6.13 6.38 -8.53
N GLU A 69 6.76 7.16 -9.41
CA GLU A 69 7.61 8.31 -9.05
C GLU A 69 6.85 9.63 -9.22
#